data_AF-A0A1V4UX33-F1
#
_entry.id   AF-A0A1V4UX33-F1
#
_cell.length_a   1.000
_cell.length_b   1.000
_cell.length_c   1.000
_cell.angle_alpha   90.00
_cell.angle_beta   90.00
_cell.angle_gamma   90.00
#
_symmetry.space_group_name_H-M   'P 1'
#
loop_
_entity.id
_entity.type
_entity.pdbx_description
1 polymer ?
#
loop_
_entity_poly.entity_id
_entity_poly.type
_entity_poly.pdbx_seq_one_letter_code
_entity_poly.pdbx_strand_id
1 'polypeptide(L)'
;MRGGRSNLGFCLDRTGLKLRPKIHPFGEEKKHFDGGDSISPIATRWGRVGLEICYDLRFPEVARSLALQDADFLVTVAQFPAQREEQWRALSLARAIENQIPHLACNWAEGGGSMIISARGTVLAEAESGEEIIFGEVDLSERDQVRGEIPCFSDRRPEVY
;
A
#
# COMPACT_ATOMS: atom_id res chain seq x y z
N MET A 1 -22.22 -4.73 -23.89
CA MET A 1 -21.42 -4.48 -22.68
C MET A 1 -19.97 -4.40 -23.11
N ARG A 2 -19.28 -3.25 -22.97
CA ARG A 2 -17.82 -3.25 -23.08
C ARG A 2 -17.33 -4.05 -21.88
N GLY A 3 -16.77 -5.24 -22.10
CA GLY A 3 -16.15 -6.01 -21.03
C GLY A 3 -14.96 -5.20 -20.52
N GLY A 4 -15.15 -4.48 -19.43
CA GLY A 4 -14.16 -3.56 -18.90
C GLY A 4 -12.85 -4.28 -18.63
N ARG A 5 -11.73 -3.74 -19.14
CA ARG A 5 -10.40 -4.25 -18.79
C ARG A 5 -9.98 -3.56 -17.49
N SER A 6 -9.19 -4.22 -16.65
CA SER A 6 -8.67 -3.63 -15.42
C SER A 6 -7.19 -3.92 -15.27
N ASN A 7 -6.46 -2.99 -14.65
CA ASN A 7 -5.16 -3.28 -14.08
C ASN A 7 -5.40 -3.99 -12.74
N LEU A 8 -5.00 -5.26 -12.62
CA LEU A 8 -5.31 -6.13 -11.50
C LEU A 8 -4.05 -6.39 -10.67
N GLY A 9 -4.10 -6.02 -9.39
CA GLY A 9 -3.21 -6.61 -8.39
C GLY A 9 -3.81 -7.91 -7.88
N PHE A 10 -2.98 -8.80 -7.36
CA PHE A 10 -3.44 -10.06 -6.80
C PHE A 10 -2.62 -10.51 -5.61
N CYS A 11 -3.25 -11.28 -4.73
CA CYS A 11 -2.59 -12.05 -3.70
C CYS A 11 -2.90 -13.52 -3.95
N LEU A 12 -1.86 -14.36 -3.91
CA LEU A 12 -1.98 -15.81 -4.05
C LEU A 12 -1.41 -16.45 -2.78
N ASP A 13 -2.25 -17.20 -2.07
CA ASP A 13 -1.81 -18.02 -0.95
C ASP A 13 -2.45 -19.42 -1.00
N ARG A 14 -2.28 -20.21 0.06
CA ARG A 14 -2.84 -21.58 0.14
C ARG A 14 -4.37 -21.60 0.14
N THR A 15 -5.03 -20.48 0.44
CA THR A 15 -6.49 -20.35 0.45
C THR A 15 -7.05 -19.96 -0.93
N GLY A 16 -6.19 -19.47 -1.83
CA GLY A 16 -6.51 -19.25 -3.24
C GLY A 16 -5.98 -17.93 -3.79
N LEU A 17 -6.49 -17.57 -4.97
CA LEU A 17 -6.21 -16.31 -5.65
C LEU A 17 -7.27 -15.27 -5.28
N LYS A 18 -6.81 -14.09 -4.85
CA LYS A 18 -7.66 -12.92 -4.63
C LYS A 18 -7.19 -11.81 -5.55
N LEU A 19 -8.12 -11.22 -6.29
CA LEU A 19 -7.87 -10.15 -7.24
C LEU A 19 -8.35 -8.83 -6.65
N ARG A 20 -7.64 -7.75 -6.98
CA ARG A 20 -8.02 -6.39 -6.61
C ARG A 20 -7.76 -5.45 -7.79
N PRO A 21 -8.80 -4.90 -8.43
CA PRO A 21 -8.62 -3.93 -9.48
C PRO A 21 -8.03 -2.63 -8.94
N LYS A 22 -7.17 -1.98 -9.74
CA LYS A 22 -6.66 -0.63 -9.48
C LYS A 22 -7.82 0.36 -9.47
N ILE A 23 -7.95 1.15 -8.41
CA ILE A 23 -9.06 2.09 -8.26
C ILE A 23 -8.80 3.33 -9.12
N HIS A 24 -7.55 3.78 -9.18
CA HIS A 24 -7.17 4.99 -9.90
C HIS A 24 -6.29 4.69 -11.13
N PRO A 25 -6.86 4.43 -12.32
CA PRO A 25 -6.08 4.41 -13.55
C PRO A 25 -5.37 5.75 -13.79
N PHE A 26 -4.10 5.71 -14.17
CA PHE A 26 -3.24 6.88 -14.35
C PHE A 26 -2.99 7.20 -15.83
N GLY A 27 -3.14 8.46 -16.20
CA GLY A 27 -2.82 8.95 -17.56
C GLY A 27 -3.54 8.14 -18.64
N GLU A 28 -2.77 7.58 -19.57
CA GLU A 28 -3.28 6.79 -20.70
C GLU A 28 -3.95 5.48 -20.28
N GLU A 29 -3.69 4.95 -19.07
CA GLU A 29 -4.41 3.77 -18.55
C GLU A 29 -5.93 3.99 -18.58
N LYS A 30 -6.40 5.24 -18.37
CA LYS A 30 -7.83 5.61 -18.42
C LYS A 30 -8.51 5.32 -19.77
N LYS A 31 -7.74 5.20 -20.85
CA LYS A 31 -8.27 4.85 -22.19
C LYS A 31 -8.44 3.34 -22.37
N HIS A 32 -7.74 2.55 -21.56
CA HIS A 32 -7.63 1.11 -21.72
C HIS A 32 -8.30 0.32 -20.60
N PHE A 33 -8.31 0.88 -19.39
CA PHE A 33 -8.74 0.22 -18.15
C PHE A 33 -9.77 1.06 -17.39
N ASP A 34 -10.75 0.36 -16.83
CA ASP A 34 -11.70 0.91 -15.87
C ASP A 34 -11.14 0.80 -14.45
N GLY A 35 -11.50 1.78 -13.61
CA GLY A 35 -11.15 1.77 -12.19
C GLY A 35 -12.00 0.77 -11.41
N GLY A 36 -11.42 0.18 -10.37
CA GLY A 36 -12.14 -0.60 -9.36
C GLY A 36 -13.13 0.28 -8.58
N ASP A 37 -14.21 -0.34 -8.11
CA ASP A 37 -15.32 0.31 -7.40
C ASP A 37 -15.30 0.10 -5.88
N SER A 38 -14.40 -0.75 -5.39
CA SER A 38 -14.37 -1.18 -4.01
C SER A 38 -12.94 -1.50 -3.55
N ILE A 39 -12.71 -1.32 -2.25
CA ILE A 39 -11.45 -1.65 -1.60
C ILE A 39 -11.69 -2.34 -0.27
N SER A 40 -11.02 -3.47 -0.07
CA SER A 40 -11.02 -4.19 1.19
C SER A 40 -9.68 -4.89 1.38
N PRO A 41 -9.23 -5.09 2.64
CA PRO A 41 -8.03 -5.87 2.90
C PRO A 41 -8.21 -7.33 2.47
N ILE A 42 -7.15 -7.92 1.92
CA ILE A 42 -7.13 -9.31 1.51
C ILE A 42 -6.63 -10.15 2.68
N ALA A 43 -7.46 -11.06 3.19
CA ALA A 43 -7.04 -11.99 4.24
C ALA A 43 -6.02 -12.99 3.68
N THR A 44 -4.90 -13.15 4.39
CA THR A 44 -3.86 -14.13 4.10
C THR A 44 -3.44 -14.84 5.39
N ARG A 45 -2.65 -15.91 5.27
CA ARG A 45 -2.05 -16.58 6.44
C ARG A 45 -1.13 -15.68 7.30
N TRP A 46 -0.68 -14.55 6.78
CA TRP A 46 0.24 -13.63 7.47
C TRP A 46 -0.46 -12.39 8.04
N GLY A 47 -1.78 -12.28 7.86
CA GLY A 47 -2.56 -11.10 8.21
C GLY A 47 -3.34 -10.54 7.01
N ARG A 48 -4.05 -9.45 7.25
CA ARG A 48 -4.90 -8.75 6.31
C ARG A 48 -4.08 -7.72 5.53
N VAL A 49 -3.86 -8.00 4.25
CA VAL A 49 -3.06 -7.16 3.35
C VAL A 49 -3.90 -6.01 2.82
N GLY A 50 -3.51 -4.78 3.11
CA GLY A 50 -4.00 -3.61 2.39
C GLY A 50 -3.24 -3.40 1.09
N LEU A 51 -3.78 -3.87 -0.04
CA LEU A 51 -3.12 -3.79 -1.34
C LEU A 51 -3.42 -2.47 -2.07
N GLU A 52 -2.36 -1.77 -2.46
CA GLU A 52 -2.37 -0.55 -3.28
C GLU A 52 -1.61 -0.78 -4.60
N ILE A 53 -2.08 -0.14 -5.67
CA ILE A 53 -1.46 -0.30 -7.00
C ILE A 53 -0.99 1.07 -7.51
N CYS A 54 0.31 1.27 -7.52
CA CYS A 54 1.03 2.40 -8.11
C CYS A 54 0.42 3.78 -7.78
N TYR A 55 -0.48 4.26 -8.62
CA TYR A 55 -1.08 5.58 -8.50
C TYR A 55 -2.01 5.72 -7.28
N ASP A 56 -2.54 4.60 -6.78
CA ASP A 56 -3.30 4.56 -5.53
C ASP A 56 -2.52 5.16 -4.35
N LEU A 57 -1.18 5.04 -4.34
CA LEU A 57 -0.30 5.59 -3.30
C LEU A 57 -0.50 7.11 -3.09
N ARG A 58 -0.95 7.84 -4.11
CA ARG A 58 -1.18 9.29 -4.03
C ARG A 58 -2.46 9.68 -3.28
N PHE A 59 -3.35 8.73 -3.01
CA PHE A 59 -4.66 8.96 -2.41
C PHE A 59 -4.64 8.43 -0.97
N PRO A 60 -4.41 9.28 0.05
CA PRO A 60 -4.36 8.84 1.45
C PRO A 60 -5.64 8.13 1.90
N GLU A 61 -6.78 8.43 1.25
CA GLU A 61 -8.08 7.80 1.50
C GLU A 61 -8.04 6.28 1.25
N VAL A 62 -7.23 5.82 0.30
CA VAL A 62 -7.05 4.39 -0.01
C VAL A 62 -6.45 3.68 1.20
N ALA A 63 -5.26 4.08 1.63
CA ALA A 63 -4.60 3.50 2.79
C ALA A 63 -5.40 3.68 4.08
N ARG A 64 -6.01 4.87 4.28
CA ARG A 64 -6.88 5.11 5.43
C ARG A 64 -8.05 4.15 5.47
N SER A 65 -8.72 3.94 4.34
CA SER A 65 -9.85 3.01 4.24
C SER A 65 -9.43 1.57 4.53
N LEU A 66 -8.27 1.14 4.00
CA LEU A 66 -7.70 -0.18 4.28
C LEU A 66 -7.39 -0.36 5.77
N ALA A 67 -6.74 0.62 6.40
CA ALA A 67 -6.37 0.57 7.80
C ALA A 67 -7.59 0.61 8.74
N LEU A 68 -8.65 1.34 8.38
CA LEU A 68 -9.93 1.35 9.11
C LEU A 68 -10.73 0.06 8.94
N GLN A 69 -10.46 -0.71 7.88
CA GLN A 69 -11.01 -2.04 7.66
C GLN A 69 -10.08 -3.14 8.22
N ASP A 70 -9.25 -2.80 9.21
CA ASP A 70 -8.32 -3.70 9.90
C ASP A 70 -7.28 -4.36 8.99
N ALA A 71 -6.72 -3.63 8.02
CA ALA A 71 -5.47 -4.06 7.40
C ALA A 71 -4.36 -4.12 8.48
N ASP A 72 -3.62 -5.23 8.50
CA ASP A 72 -2.49 -5.42 9.42
C ASP A 72 -1.22 -4.77 8.87
N PHE A 73 -1.09 -4.67 7.55
CA PHE A 73 0.00 -4.01 6.84
C PHE A 73 -0.42 -3.62 5.43
N LEU A 74 0.27 -2.63 4.86
CA LEU A 74 0.09 -2.18 3.49
C LEU A 74 1.11 -2.84 2.56
N VAL A 75 0.69 -3.12 1.33
CA VAL A 75 1.57 -3.49 0.23
C VAL A 75 1.25 -2.59 -0.95
N THR A 76 2.22 -1.80 -1.38
CA THR A 76 2.12 -1.07 -2.65
C THR A 76 2.94 -1.81 -3.70
N VAL A 77 2.32 -2.16 -4.83
CA VAL A 77 3.04 -2.62 -6.02
C VAL A 77 3.02 -1.53 -7.09
N ALA A 78 4.19 -1.16 -7.61
CA ALA A 78 4.29 0.02 -8.46
C ALA A 78 5.27 -0.11 -9.63
N GLN A 79 5.02 0.74 -10.62
CA GLN A 79 5.96 1.11 -11.68
C GLN A 79 6.16 2.64 -11.59
N PHE A 80 6.63 3.10 -10.43
CA PHE A 80 6.85 4.51 -10.14
C PHE A 80 8.19 4.95 -10.77
N PRO A 81 8.23 6.05 -11.53
CA PRO A 81 9.43 6.46 -12.25
C PRO A 81 10.50 7.04 -11.32
N ALA A 82 11.78 6.79 -11.60
CA ALA A 82 12.93 7.28 -10.83
C ALA A 82 12.97 8.81 -10.71
N GLN A 83 12.46 9.55 -11.71
CA GLN A 83 12.34 11.02 -11.64
C GLN A 83 11.41 11.52 -10.53
N ARG A 84 10.70 10.62 -9.83
CA ARG A 84 9.82 10.92 -8.71
C ARG A 84 10.17 10.10 -7.46
N GLU A 85 11.42 9.68 -7.31
CA GLU A 85 11.90 8.90 -6.16
C GLU A 85 11.59 9.58 -4.81
N GLU A 86 11.78 10.89 -4.71
CA GLU A 86 11.50 11.63 -3.47
C GLU A 86 10.01 11.56 -3.10
N GLN A 87 9.13 11.64 -4.10
CA GLN A 87 7.68 11.51 -3.88
C GLN A 87 7.31 10.08 -3.49
N TRP A 88 7.92 9.09 -4.14
CA TRP A 88 7.73 7.68 -3.81
C TRP A 88 8.10 7.41 -2.35
N ARG A 89 9.29 7.87 -1.93
CA ARG A 89 9.78 7.74 -0.55
C ARG A 89 8.86 8.46 0.44
N ALA A 90 8.57 9.73 0.22
CA ALA A 90 7.76 10.54 1.11
C ALA A 90 6.35 9.97 1.30
N LEU A 91 5.70 9.58 0.20
CA LEU A 91 4.35 8.99 0.28
C LEU A 91 4.38 7.64 0.98
N SER A 92 5.34 6.76 0.67
CA SER A 92 5.42 5.43 1.29
C SER A 92 5.61 5.50 2.80
N LEU A 93 6.47 6.41 3.26
CA LEU A 93 6.65 6.72 4.69
C LEU A 93 5.37 7.28 5.31
N ALA A 94 4.73 8.25 4.65
CA ALA A 94 3.50 8.86 5.14
C ALA A 94 2.39 7.81 5.33
N ARG A 95 2.23 6.86 4.41
CA ARG A 95 1.22 5.79 4.51
C ARG A 95 1.44 4.91 5.73
N ALA A 96 2.69 4.56 6.04
CA ALA A 96 3.00 3.79 7.25
C ALA A 96 2.69 4.61 8.51
N ILE A 97 3.21 5.83 8.59
CA ILE A 97 3.12 6.70 9.77
C ILE A 97 1.67 7.06 10.08
N GLU A 98 0.91 7.56 9.10
CA GLU A 98 -0.44 8.07 9.36
C GLU A 98 -1.43 6.94 9.68
N ASN A 99 -1.21 5.75 9.14
CA ASN A 99 -2.08 4.58 9.35
C ASN A 99 -1.60 3.66 10.48
N GLN A 100 -0.40 3.93 11.02
CA GLN A 100 0.19 3.23 12.15
C GLN A 100 0.24 1.71 11.92
N ILE A 101 0.53 1.32 10.68
CA ILE A 101 0.71 -0.07 10.25
C ILE A 101 1.93 -0.14 9.33
N PRO A 102 2.65 -1.27 9.27
CA PRO A 102 3.79 -1.42 8.39
C PRO A 102 3.42 -1.26 6.91
N HIS A 103 4.39 -0.86 6.09
CA HIS A 103 4.20 -0.70 4.65
C HIS A 103 5.36 -1.35 3.88
N LEU A 104 5.02 -2.31 3.02
CA LEU A 104 5.92 -2.93 2.05
C LEU A 104 5.69 -2.25 0.69
N ALA A 105 6.52 -1.28 0.36
CA ALA A 105 6.44 -0.51 -0.87
C ALA A 105 7.37 -1.14 -1.92
N CYS A 106 6.81 -1.89 -2.86
CA CYS A 106 7.54 -2.60 -3.91
C CYS A 106 7.42 -1.87 -5.25
N ASN A 107 8.56 -1.48 -5.81
CA ASN A 107 8.65 -0.79 -7.10
C ASN A 107 9.42 -1.65 -8.11
N TRP A 108 9.24 -1.36 -9.40
CA TRP A 108 10.04 -1.99 -10.45
C TRP A 108 11.52 -1.55 -10.41
N ALA A 109 12.42 -2.41 -10.92
CA ALA A 109 13.87 -2.24 -10.85
C ALA A 109 14.39 -0.87 -11.31
N GLU A 110 13.90 -0.38 -12.46
CA GLU A 110 14.32 0.92 -13.02
C GLU A 110 13.79 2.12 -12.24
N GLY A 111 12.73 1.94 -11.47
CA GLY A 111 12.22 2.96 -10.55
C GLY A 111 12.98 3.00 -9.23
N GLY A 112 13.58 1.87 -8.84
CA GLY A 112 14.29 1.71 -7.58
C GLY A 112 13.44 1.98 -6.34
N GLY A 113 14.11 2.04 -5.19
CA GLY A 113 13.53 2.56 -3.95
C GLY A 113 12.47 1.68 -3.31
N SER A 114 12.43 0.38 -3.62
CA SER A 114 11.58 -0.56 -2.87
C SER A 114 11.93 -0.48 -1.38
N MET A 115 10.95 -0.47 -0.47
CA MET A 115 11.19 -0.29 0.96
C MET A 115 10.31 -1.21 1.82
N ILE A 116 10.86 -1.58 2.97
CA ILE A 116 10.12 -2.18 4.08
C ILE A 116 10.10 -1.14 5.21
N ILE A 117 8.91 -0.72 5.64
CA ILE A 117 8.72 0.37 6.60
C ILE A 117 7.91 -0.16 7.78
N SER A 118 8.38 0.10 9.01
CA SER A 118 7.67 -0.27 10.25
C SER A 118 6.41 0.59 10.48
N ALA A 119 5.59 0.24 11.48
CA ALA A 119 4.40 1.02 11.82
C ALA A 119 4.73 2.42 12.35
N ARG A 120 5.97 2.62 12.85
CA ARG A 120 6.51 3.92 13.27
C ARG A 120 7.05 4.78 12.13
N GLY A 121 7.13 4.24 10.91
CA GLY A 121 7.78 4.91 9.79
C GLY A 121 9.29 4.73 9.72
N THR A 122 9.87 3.81 10.50
CA THR A 122 11.29 3.46 10.38
C THR A 122 11.50 2.61 9.13
N VAL A 123 12.45 2.99 8.27
CA VAL A 123 12.86 2.19 7.11
C VAL A 123 13.74 1.05 7.60
N LEU A 124 13.26 -0.19 7.44
CA LEU A 124 13.92 -1.42 7.88
C LEU A 124 14.85 -1.98 6.79
N ALA A 125 14.46 -1.79 5.53
CA ALA A 125 15.27 -2.12 4.35
C ALA A 125 14.84 -1.23 3.18
N GLU A 126 15.78 -0.90 2.30
CA GLU A 126 15.55 -0.09 1.10
C GLU A 126 16.45 -0.57 -0.03
N ALA A 127 15.87 -0.76 -1.21
CA ALA A 127 16.57 -1.13 -2.42
C ALA A 127 17.08 0.13 -3.13
N GLU A 128 18.23 0.02 -3.79
CA GLU A 128 18.70 1.05 -4.71
C GLU A 128 17.98 0.92 -6.07
N SER A 129 18.59 1.42 -7.15
CA SER A 129 18.15 1.16 -8.52
C SER A 129 18.69 -0.19 -9.01
N GLY A 130 17.91 -0.90 -9.82
CA GLY A 130 18.29 -2.18 -10.41
C GLY A 130 17.48 -3.36 -9.87
N GLU A 131 17.77 -4.55 -10.38
CA GLU A 131 17.11 -5.78 -9.94
C GLU A 131 17.73 -6.27 -8.62
N GLU A 132 16.93 -6.24 -7.55
CA GLU A 132 17.37 -6.65 -6.22
C GLU A 132 16.19 -7.25 -5.42
N ILE A 133 16.51 -8.10 -4.44
CA ILE A 133 15.59 -8.56 -3.40
C ILE A 133 16.09 -8.02 -2.05
N ILE A 134 15.26 -7.22 -1.39
CA ILE A 134 15.50 -6.77 -0.02
C ILE A 134 14.77 -7.65 0.99
N PHE A 135 15.38 -7.85 2.15
CA PHE A 135 14.83 -8.63 3.26
C PHE A 135 14.70 -7.76 4.51
N GLY A 136 13.64 -8.00 5.29
CA GLY A 136 13.41 -7.32 6.57
C GLY A 136 12.33 -8.03 7.37
N GLU A 137 12.42 -7.92 8.69
CA GLU A 137 11.43 -8.47 9.61
C GLU A 137 10.47 -7.37 10.06
N VAL A 138 9.17 -7.64 9.97
CA VAL A 138 8.12 -6.70 10.35
C VAL A 138 7.37 -7.25 11.56
N ASP A 139 7.35 -6.47 12.64
CA ASP A 139 6.55 -6.78 13.83
C ASP A 139 5.13 -6.21 13.69
N LEU A 140 4.16 -7.08 13.42
CA LEU A 140 2.75 -6.68 13.32
C LEU A 140 2.13 -6.28 14.68
N SER A 141 2.77 -6.63 15.81
CA SER A 141 2.31 -6.24 17.14
C SER A 141 2.64 -4.78 17.48
N GLU A 142 3.52 -4.13 16.72
CA GLU A 142 3.89 -2.72 16.91
C GLU A 142 2.70 -1.77 16.71
N ARG A 143 1.71 -2.15 15.88
CA ARG A 143 0.50 -1.35 15.59
C ARG A 143 -0.18 -0.83 16.86
N ASP A 144 -0.44 -1.73 17.81
CA ASP A 144 -1.22 -1.39 19.00
C ASP A 144 -0.39 -0.54 19.97
N GLN A 145 0.94 -0.72 19.98
CA GLN A 145 1.86 0.12 20.75
C GLN A 145 1.86 1.55 20.21
N VAL A 146 2.02 1.71 18.89
CA VAL A 146 2.07 3.02 18.21
C VAL A 146 0.74 3.76 18.37
N ARG A 147 -0.38 3.05 18.28
CA ARG A 147 -1.72 3.61 18.53
C ARG A 147 -1.95 3.99 20.00
N GLY A 148 -1.31 3.30 20.95
CA GLY A 148 -1.35 3.65 22.36
C GLY A 148 -0.57 4.92 22.69
N GLU A 149 0.56 5.13 22.01
CA GLU A 149 1.39 6.34 22.17
C GLU A 149 0.81 7.57 21.46
N ILE A 150 0.32 7.38 20.24
CA ILE A 150 -0.27 8.42 19.40
C ILE A 150 -1.68 7.95 18.99
N PRO A 151 -2.75 8.34 19.70
CA PRO A 151 -4.10 7.79 19.49
C PRO A 151 -4.85 8.39 18.28
N CYS A 152 -4.17 8.55 17.14
CA CYS A 152 -4.71 9.15 15.91
C CYS A 152 -6.05 8.54 15.46
N PHE A 153 -6.25 7.23 15.64
CA PHE A 153 -7.47 6.54 15.18
C PHE A 153 -8.68 6.81 16.07
N SER A 154 -8.50 6.89 17.40
CA SER A 154 -9.58 7.25 18.32
C SER A 154 -9.89 8.74 18.31
N ASP A 155 -8.89 9.57 18.02
CA ASP A 155 -9.02 11.03 17.98
C ASP A 155 -9.61 11.55 16.67
N ARG A 156 -9.92 10.64 15.72
CA ARG A 156 -10.61 10.97 14.47
C ARG A 156 -11.95 11.63 14.74
N ARG A 157 -12.35 12.52 13.84
CA ARG A 157 -13.63 13.25 13.86
C ARG A 157 -14.38 13.01 12.53
N PRO A 158 -14.87 11.80 12.23
CA PRO A 158 -15.52 11.47 10.95
C PRO A 158 -16.81 12.26 10.68
N GLU A 159 -17.35 12.94 11.67
CA GLU A 159 -18.51 13.83 11.50
C GLU A 159 -18.14 15.19 10.89
N VAL A 160 -16.84 15.51 10.80
CA VAL A 160 -16.35 16.75 10.14
C VAL A 160 -15.60 16.48 8.83
N TYR A 161 -15.40 15.21 8.43
CA TYR A 161 -14.81 14.80 7.15
C TYR A 161 -15.32 13.44 6.65
#